data_AF-A0A520N443-F1
#
_entry.id   AF-A0A520N443-F1
#
_cell.length_a   1.000
_cell.length_b   1.000
_cell.length_c   1.000
_cell.angle_alpha   90.00
_cell.angle_beta   90.00
_cell.angle_gamma   90.00
#
_symmetry.space_group_name_H-M   'P 1'
#
loop_
_entity.id
_entity.type
_entity.pdbx_description
1 polymer ?
#
loop_
_entity_poly.entity_id
_entity_poly.type
_entity_poly.pdbx_seq_one_letter_code
_entity_poly.pdbx_strand_id
1 'polypeptide(L)'
;MNRLFIIFFILLMPFSFELSGSKYDKDNPSELYEKATKQLKNEKYKAALSTLKKYTKAEKDDADGWTLLAFTNRKLQNFSKAEELYEKALMLEPNNKIALEYQGELYVEINKMDKAMKNLSKLEKLCPNSCEELEMLKNYIDGIGSKSWQ
;
A
#
# COMPACT_ATOMS: atom_id res chain seq x y z
N MET A 1 3.46 32.26 68.34
CA MET A 1 3.46 31.31 69.47
C MET A 1 2.71 30.05 69.05
N ASN A 2 3.33 28.87 69.23
CA ASN A 2 2.85 27.47 69.07
C ASN A 2 2.32 27.06 67.68
N ARG A 3 3.12 26.38 66.84
CA ARG A 3 3.45 24.92 66.81
C ARG A 3 2.23 23.99 66.71
N LEU A 4 2.03 23.38 65.55
CA LEU A 4 1.78 21.93 65.44
C LEU A 4 2.07 21.42 64.02
N PHE A 5 3.07 20.56 63.91
CA PHE A 5 3.31 19.70 62.76
C PHE A 5 2.24 18.59 62.78
N ILE A 6 1.52 18.39 61.68
CA ILE A 6 0.84 17.12 61.42
C ILE A 6 1.31 16.62 60.07
N ILE A 7 2.24 15.67 60.16
CA ILE A 7 2.74 14.83 59.08
C ILE A 7 1.56 13.97 58.63
N PHE A 8 1.07 14.20 57.41
CA PHE A 8 0.08 13.31 56.81
C PHE A 8 0.79 12.03 56.38
N PHE A 9 0.45 10.95 57.08
CA PHE A 9 1.00 9.61 56.94
C PHE A 9 0.64 9.07 55.55
N ILE A 10 1.59 9.07 54.61
CA ILE A 10 1.45 8.40 53.31
C ILE A 10 1.47 6.89 53.60
N LEU A 11 0.28 6.28 53.58
CA LEU A 11 0.08 4.84 53.54
C LEU A 11 0.71 4.30 52.25
N LEU A 12 1.98 3.90 52.34
CA LEU A 12 2.68 3.11 51.34
C LEU A 12 2.08 1.70 51.32
N MET A 13 0.93 1.53 50.67
CA MET A 13 0.67 0.25 50.03
C MET A 13 1.61 0.15 48.82
N PRO A 14 2.41 -0.91 48.68
CA PRO A 14 3.02 -1.21 47.41
C PRO A 14 1.88 -1.60 46.48
N PHE A 15 1.33 -0.63 45.76
CA PHE A 15 0.60 -0.92 44.54
C PHE A 15 1.67 -1.49 43.62
N SER A 16 1.79 -2.81 43.60
CA SER A 16 2.55 -3.53 42.59
C SER A 16 1.88 -3.22 41.27
N PHE A 17 2.22 -2.08 40.67
CA PHE A 17 1.94 -1.83 39.27
C PHE A 17 2.84 -2.80 38.53
N GLU A 18 2.32 -4.00 38.30
CA GLU A 18 2.80 -4.86 37.24
C GLU A 18 2.68 -4.05 35.96
N LEU A 19 3.79 -3.39 35.61
CA LEU A 19 4.08 -3.03 34.24
C LEU A 19 4.26 -4.35 33.49
N SER A 20 3.15 -5.05 33.21
CA SER A 20 3.09 -5.88 32.03
C SER A 20 3.26 -4.90 30.88
N GLY A 21 4.51 -4.71 30.45
CA GLY A 21 4.81 -3.98 29.24
C GLY A 21 4.04 -4.69 28.13
N SER A 22 2.87 -4.17 27.79
CA SER A 22 2.18 -4.55 26.57
C SER A 22 3.20 -4.35 25.49
N LYS A 23 3.56 -5.42 24.78
CA LYS A 23 4.31 -5.37 23.53
C LYS A 23 3.58 -4.39 22.62
N TYR A 24 3.96 -3.12 22.69
CA TYR A 24 3.55 -2.10 21.73
C TYR A 24 4.41 -2.40 20.50
N ASP A 25 4.06 -3.48 19.80
CA ASP A 25 4.62 -3.80 18.51
C ASP A 25 4.16 -2.68 17.56
N LYS A 26 4.97 -1.62 17.46
CA LYS A 26 4.92 -0.74 16.29
C LYS A 26 5.18 -1.68 15.11
N ASP A 27 4.12 -1.99 14.36
CA ASP A 27 4.22 -2.83 13.17
C ASP A 27 5.41 -2.33 12.32
N ASN A 28 6.45 -3.16 12.17
CA ASN A 28 7.65 -2.82 11.41
C ASN A 28 7.28 -2.70 9.92
N PRO A 29 7.59 -1.57 9.25
CA PRO A 29 7.27 -1.38 7.85
C PRO A 29 7.73 -2.53 6.94
N SER A 30 8.93 -3.06 7.15
CA SER A 30 9.45 -4.18 6.34
C SER A 30 8.59 -5.44 6.49
N GLU A 31 8.21 -5.78 7.72
CA GLU A 31 7.33 -6.94 8.00
C GLU A 31 5.92 -6.73 7.44
N LEU A 32 5.40 -5.51 7.50
CA LEU A 32 4.12 -5.16 6.87
C LEU A 32 4.17 -5.35 5.35
N TYR A 33 5.27 -4.93 4.72
CA TYR A 33 5.46 -5.09 3.28
C TYR A 33 5.53 -6.57 2.89
N GLU A 34 6.37 -7.36 3.55
CA GLU A 34 6.49 -8.81 3.29
C GLU A 34 5.15 -9.54 3.50
N LYS A 35 4.45 -9.20 4.58
CA LYS A 35 3.12 -9.76 4.85
C LYS A 35 2.12 -9.40 3.77
N ALA A 36 2.10 -8.15 3.33
CA ALA A 36 1.20 -7.68 2.27
C ALA A 36 1.48 -8.39 0.94
N THR A 37 2.74 -8.49 0.51
CA THR A 37 3.10 -9.16 -0.75
C THR A 37 2.76 -10.65 -0.70
N LYS A 38 2.99 -11.33 0.44
CA LYS A 38 2.52 -12.71 0.66
C LYS A 38 1.00 -12.83 0.58
N GLN A 39 0.25 -11.88 1.14
CA GLN A 39 -1.21 -11.87 1.04
C GLN A 39 -1.67 -11.68 -0.40
N LEU A 40 -1.04 -10.79 -1.16
CA LEU A 40 -1.32 -10.55 -2.58
C LEU A 40 -1.03 -11.77 -3.45
N LYS A 41 0.11 -12.43 -3.24
CA LYS A 41 0.46 -13.67 -3.93
C LYS A 41 -0.55 -14.80 -3.70
N ASN A 42 -1.23 -14.80 -2.55
CA ASN A 42 -2.28 -15.75 -2.21
C ASN A 42 -3.70 -15.18 -2.46
N GLU A 43 -3.82 -14.09 -3.21
CA GLU A 43 -5.08 -13.43 -3.57
C GLU A 43 -5.96 -13.02 -2.38
N LYS A 44 -5.36 -12.84 -1.19
CA LYS A 44 -6.04 -12.41 0.03
C LYS A 44 -6.21 -10.89 0.05
N TYR A 45 -6.89 -10.33 -0.95
CA TYR A 45 -6.97 -8.88 -1.19
C TYR A 45 -7.53 -8.08 -0.01
N LYS A 46 -8.55 -8.58 0.69
CA LYS A 46 -9.09 -7.92 1.89
C LYS A 46 -8.06 -7.84 3.03
N ALA A 47 -7.26 -8.89 3.19
CA ALA A 47 -6.20 -8.92 4.21
C ALA A 47 -5.04 -8.00 3.80
N ALA A 48 -4.63 -8.06 2.53
CA ALA A 48 -3.63 -7.15 1.96
C ALA A 48 -4.03 -5.68 2.14
N LEU A 49 -5.31 -5.34 1.92
CA LEU A 49 -5.82 -3.97 2.10
C LEU A 49 -5.59 -3.45 3.52
N SER A 50 -5.84 -4.29 4.53
CA SER A 50 -5.63 -3.91 5.94
C SER A 50 -4.13 -3.71 6.24
N THR A 51 -3.29 -4.63 5.77
CA THR A 51 -1.84 -4.56 5.97
C THR A 51 -1.22 -3.35 5.24
N LEU A 52 -1.58 -3.12 3.98
CA LEU A 52 -1.05 -2.02 3.17
C LEU A 52 -1.51 -0.64 3.66
N LYS A 53 -2.69 -0.53 4.26
CA LYS A 53 -3.11 0.71 4.94
C LYS A 53 -2.23 1.05 6.14
N LYS A 54 -1.77 0.04 6.88
CA LYS A 54 -0.80 0.25 7.97
C LYS A 54 0.57 0.62 7.41
N TYR A 55 1.01 -0.10 6.38
CA TYR A 55 2.30 0.12 5.72
C TYR A 55 2.42 1.56 5.20
N THR A 56 1.49 1.99 4.34
CA THR A 56 1.48 3.32 3.73
C THR A 56 1.27 4.48 4.71
N LYS A 57 0.81 4.19 5.94
CA LYS A 57 0.79 5.17 7.04
C LYS A 57 2.18 5.36 7.66
N ALA A 58 2.96 4.28 7.74
CA ALA A 58 4.32 4.28 8.23
C ALA A 58 5.30 4.82 7.17
N GLU A 59 5.22 4.31 5.94
CA GLU A 59 6.03 4.69 4.78
C GLU A 59 5.18 5.54 3.83
N LYS A 60 5.15 6.85 4.07
CA LYS A 60 4.27 7.76 3.31
C LYS A 60 4.80 8.09 1.92
N ASP A 61 6.10 7.93 1.71
CA ASP A 61 6.81 8.36 0.51
C ASP A 61 7.28 7.18 -0.35
N ASP A 62 6.94 5.94 0.04
CA ASP A 62 7.22 4.74 -0.76
C ASP A 62 6.17 4.54 -1.86
N ALA A 63 6.55 4.78 -3.11
CA ALA A 63 5.67 4.64 -4.26
C ALA A 63 5.21 3.19 -4.49
N ASP A 64 6.04 2.19 -4.16
CA ASP A 64 5.70 0.77 -4.35
C ASP A 64 4.57 0.36 -3.40
N GLY A 65 4.60 0.78 -2.14
CA GLY A 65 3.50 0.60 -1.18
C GLY A 65 2.18 1.20 -1.64
N TRP A 66 2.20 2.42 -2.19
CA TRP A 66 1.01 3.04 -2.76
C TRP A 66 0.52 2.29 -4.00
N THR A 67 1.43 1.80 -4.84
CA THR A 67 1.14 0.97 -6.03
C THR A 67 0.45 -0.34 -5.65
N LEU A 68 0.97 -1.05 -4.64
CA LEU A 68 0.36 -2.28 -4.13
C LEU A 68 -1.01 -2.00 -3.49
N LEU A 69 -1.16 -0.89 -2.77
CA LEU A 69 -2.46 -0.51 -2.18
C LEU A 69 -3.48 -0.18 -3.27
N ALA A 70 -3.07 0.49 -4.35
CA ALA A 70 -3.90 0.76 -5.51
C ALA A 70 -4.31 -0.53 -6.24
N PHE A 71 -3.36 -1.42 -6.50
CA PHE A 71 -3.59 -2.76 -7.06
C PHE A 71 -4.59 -3.56 -6.23
N THR A 72 -4.43 -3.54 -4.92
CA THR A 72 -5.37 -4.20 -4.00
C THR A 72 -6.78 -3.63 -4.13
N ASN A 73 -6.92 -2.31 -4.26
CA ASN A 73 -8.23 -1.68 -4.46
C ASN A 73 -8.83 -2.03 -5.82
N ARG A 74 -8.03 -2.09 -6.90
CA ARG A 74 -8.49 -2.55 -8.22
C ARG A 74 -9.01 -3.97 -8.16
N LYS A 75 -8.27 -4.91 -7.55
CA LYS A 75 -8.70 -6.31 -7.38
C LYS A 75 -9.97 -6.45 -6.51
N LEU A 76 -10.25 -5.48 -5.66
CA LEU A 76 -11.49 -5.37 -4.89
C LEU A 76 -12.59 -4.55 -5.59
N GLN A 77 -12.39 -4.18 -6.87
CA GLN A 77 -13.29 -3.36 -7.68
C GLN A 77 -13.57 -1.94 -7.13
N ASN A 78 -12.73 -1.45 -6.23
CA ASN A 78 -12.76 -0.07 -5.75
C ASN A 78 -12.02 0.85 -6.73
N PHE A 79 -12.47 0.90 -7.99
CA PHE A 79 -11.73 1.51 -9.10
C PHE A 79 -11.41 2.99 -8.90
N SER A 80 -12.37 3.78 -8.40
CA SER A 80 -12.13 5.20 -8.10
C SER A 80 -11.02 5.36 -7.06
N LYS A 81 -10.98 4.50 -6.04
CA LYS A 81 -9.92 4.56 -5.04
C LYS A 81 -8.57 4.09 -5.60
N ALA A 82 -8.59 3.08 -6.46
CA ALA A 82 -7.37 2.62 -7.14
C ALA A 82 -6.76 3.73 -8.01
N GLU A 83 -7.57 4.46 -8.78
CA GLU A 83 -7.12 5.59 -9.62
C GLU A 83 -6.38 6.63 -8.77
N GLU A 84 -6.99 7.11 -7.67
CA GLU A 84 -6.36 8.07 -6.74
C GLU A 84 -5.02 7.57 -6.17
N LEU A 85 -4.94 6.29 -5.82
CA LEU A 85 -3.76 5.72 -5.19
C LEU A 85 -2.61 5.50 -6.18
N TYR A 86 -2.91 5.13 -7.44
CA TYR A 86 -1.92 5.09 -8.50
C TYR A 86 -1.42 6.50 -8.84
N GLU A 87 -2.29 7.49 -8.91
CA GLU A 87 -1.90 8.90 -9.10
C GLU A 87 -0.95 9.36 -7.99
N LYS A 88 -1.22 8.96 -6.74
CA LYS A 88 -0.31 9.23 -5.63
C LYS A 88 1.05 8.55 -5.81
N ALA A 89 1.09 7.27 -6.17
CA ALA A 89 2.34 6.55 -6.41
C ALA A 89 3.17 7.23 -7.51
N LEU A 90 2.53 7.61 -8.62
CA LEU A 90 3.17 8.29 -9.76
C LEU A 90 3.53 9.75 -9.49
N MET A 91 2.93 10.38 -8.47
CA MET A 91 3.37 11.69 -8.00
C MET A 91 4.68 11.59 -7.21
N LEU A 92 4.86 10.51 -6.42
CA LEU A 92 6.10 10.23 -5.68
C LEU A 92 7.21 9.79 -6.63
N GLU A 93 6.89 8.84 -7.52
CA GLU A 93 7.83 8.32 -8.52
C GLU A 93 7.19 8.31 -9.92
N PRO A 94 7.37 9.39 -10.69
CA PRO A 94 6.76 9.50 -12.02
C PRO A 94 7.14 8.39 -12.99
N ASN A 95 8.30 7.76 -12.81
CA ASN A 95 8.82 6.74 -13.72
C ASN A 95 8.72 5.32 -13.14
N ASN A 96 7.92 5.12 -12.08
CA ASN A 96 7.66 3.79 -11.54
C ASN A 96 6.89 2.94 -12.59
N LYS A 97 7.59 1.96 -13.17
CA LYS A 97 7.08 1.18 -14.31
C LYS A 97 5.90 0.30 -13.92
N ILE A 98 5.95 -0.32 -12.74
CA ILE A 98 4.89 -1.17 -12.21
C ILE A 98 3.62 -0.34 -11.96
N ALA A 99 3.76 0.88 -11.41
CA ALA A 99 2.63 1.79 -11.23
C ALA A 99 2.00 2.21 -12.57
N LEU A 100 2.82 2.48 -13.59
CA LEU A 100 2.35 2.83 -14.94
C LEU A 100 1.61 1.67 -15.61
N GLU A 101 2.16 0.46 -15.54
CA GLU A 101 1.53 -0.76 -16.03
C GLU A 101 0.17 -0.96 -15.35
N TYR A 102 0.14 -1.09 -14.03
CA TYR A 102 -1.10 -1.42 -13.32
C TYR A 102 -2.17 -0.33 -13.40
N GLN A 103 -1.79 0.95 -13.45
CA GLN A 103 -2.75 2.02 -13.71
C GLN A 103 -3.24 1.98 -15.17
N GLY A 104 -2.38 1.60 -16.11
CA GLY A 104 -2.77 1.35 -17.50
C GLY A 104 -3.83 0.25 -17.61
N GLU A 105 -3.62 -0.88 -16.92
CA GLU A 105 -4.60 -1.97 -16.86
C GLU A 105 -5.92 -1.52 -16.20
N LEU A 106 -5.86 -0.75 -15.10
CA LEU A 106 -7.05 -0.13 -14.50
C LEU A 106 -7.85 0.65 -15.55
N TYR A 107 -7.16 1.46 -16.36
CA TYR A 107 -7.81 2.28 -17.38
C TYR A 107 -8.44 1.46 -18.50
N VAL A 108 -7.86 0.31 -18.85
CA VAL A 108 -8.53 -0.64 -19.75
C VAL A 108 -9.80 -1.19 -19.11
N GLU A 109 -9.75 -1.63 -17.85
CA GLU A 109 -10.91 -2.19 -17.11
C GLU A 109 -12.10 -1.21 -17.01
N ILE A 110 -11.82 0.10 -16.87
CA ILE A 110 -12.85 1.14 -16.75
C ILE A 110 -13.11 1.89 -18.07
N ASN A 111 -12.71 1.33 -19.21
CA ASN A 111 -12.94 1.87 -20.56
C ASN A 111 -12.36 3.29 -20.80
N LYS A 112 -11.28 3.67 -20.09
CA LYS A 112 -10.52 4.92 -20.30
C LYS A 112 -9.29 4.66 -21.19
N MET A 113 -9.51 4.17 -22.41
CA MET A 113 -8.43 3.71 -23.30
C MET A 113 -7.40 4.80 -23.63
N ASP A 114 -7.82 6.07 -23.73
CA ASP A 114 -6.92 7.20 -23.96
C ASP A 114 -5.86 7.34 -22.86
N LYS A 115 -6.24 7.09 -21.61
CA LYS A 115 -5.33 7.12 -20.46
C LYS A 115 -4.42 5.89 -20.42
N ALA A 116 -4.93 4.70 -20.76
CA ALA A 116 -4.12 3.49 -20.86
C ALA A 116 -2.99 3.68 -21.89
N MET A 117 -3.31 4.22 -23.06
CA MET A 117 -2.33 4.51 -24.11
C MET A 117 -1.28 5.56 -23.69
N LYS A 118 -1.64 6.53 -22.84
CA LYS A 118 -0.66 7.48 -22.27
C LYS A 118 0.37 6.78 -21.37
N ASN A 119 -0.06 5.83 -20.55
CA ASN A 119 0.85 5.04 -19.73
C ASN A 119 1.74 4.14 -20.60
N LEU A 120 1.16 3.52 -21.63
CA LEU A 120 1.90 2.71 -22.60
C LEU A 120 2.99 3.55 -23.29
N SER A 121 2.65 4.70 -23.85
CA SER A 121 3.63 5.60 -24.50
C SER A 121 4.71 6.10 -23.54
N LYS A 122 4.43 6.18 -22.23
CA LYS A 122 5.46 6.49 -21.24
C LYS A 122 6.39 5.30 -21.01
N LEU A 123 5.84 4.10 -20.87
CA LEU A 123 6.62 2.86 -20.76
C LEU A 123 7.51 2.63 -21.98
N GLU A 124 7.03 2.90 -23.20
CA GLU A 124 7.83 2.81 -24.44
C GLU A 124 9.08 3.71 -24.39
N LYS A 125 8.96 4.91 -23.82
CA LYS A 125 10.09 5.83 -23.64
C LYS A 125 11.05 5.37 -22.55
N LEU A 126 10.54 4.78 -21.47
CA LEU A 126 11.34 4.27 -20.36
C LEU A 126 12.02 2.92 -20.66
N CYS A 127 11.49 2.18 -21.64
CA CYS A 127 11.94 0.86 -22.04
C CYS A 127 12.19 0.78 -23.56
N PRO A 128 13.21 1.47 -24.09
CA PRO A 128 13.49 1.50 -25.53
C PRO A 128 13.88 0.13 -26.10
N ASN A 129 14.38 -0.78 -25.27
CA ASN A 129 14.70 -2.17 -25.62
C ASN A 129 13.68 -3.16 -25.06
N SER A 130 12.47 -2.68 -24.76
CA SER A 130 11.43 -3.42 -24.02
C SER A 130 11.77 -3.69 -22.53
N CYS A 131 10.73 -4.01 -21.77
CA CYS A 131 10.74 -4.43 -20.37
C CYS A 131 9.44 -5.17 -20.06
N GLU A 132 9.39 -5.91 -18.96
CA GLU A 132 8.23 -6.72 -18.57
C GLU A 132 6.94 -5.89 -18.50
N GLU A 133 6.98 -4.73 -17.85
CA GLU A 133 5.82 -3.86 -17.65
C GLU A 133 5.26 -3.31 -18.97
N LEU A 134 6.12 -3.04 -19.95
CA LEU A 134 5.71 -2.60 -21.27
C LEU A 134 4.94 -3.71 -22.00
N GLU A 135 5.48 -4.93 -22.01
CA GLU A 135 4.86 -6.06 -22.70
C GLU A 135 3.56 -6.49 -22.00
N MET A 136 3.53 -6.45 -20.66
CA MET A 136 2.32 -6.74 -19.87
C MET A 136 1.18 -5.78 -20.22
N LEU A 137 1.44 -4.48 -20.24
CA LEU A 137 0.40 -3.50 -20.59
C LEU A 137 -0.06 -3.62 -22.05
N LYS A 138 0.85 -3.89 -23.01
CA LYS A 138 0.48 -4.16 -24.41
C LYS A 138 -0.46 -5.36 -24.51
N ASN A 139 -0.07 -6.48 -23.90
CA ASN A 139 -0.86 -7.70 -23.90
C ASN A 139 -2.24 -7.48 -23.27
N TYR A 140 -2.30 -6.73 -22.16
CA TYR A 140 -3.56 -6.38 -21.51
C TYR A 140 -4.47 -5.55 -22.42
N ILE A 141 -3.93 -4.54 -23.11
CA ILE A 141 -4.65 -3.71 -24.08
C ILE A 141 -5.15 -4.53 -25.27
N ASP A 142 -4.32 -5.42 -25.80
CA ASP A 142 -4.66 -6.29 -26.94
C ASP A 142 -5.61 -7.43 -26.56
N GLY A 143 -5.94 -7.58 -25.26
CA GLY A 143 -6.76 -8.66 -24.73
C GLY A 143 -6.09 -10.03 -24.79
N ILE A 144 -4.77 -10.06 -25.01
CA ILE A 144 -3.95 -11.26 -25.02
C ILE A 144 -3.67 -11.63 -23.56
N GLY A 145 -4.48 -12.54 -23.01
CA GLY A 145 -4.32 -13.07 -21.64
C GLY A 145 -5.34 -12.59 -20.60
N SER A 146 -6.32 -11.75 -20.97
CA SER A 146 -7.38 -11.29 -20.05
C SER A 146 -8.43 -12.37 -19.70
N LYS A 147 -8.33 -13.58 -20.26
CA LYS A 147 -9.23 -14.72 -20.00
C LYS A 147 -8.71 -15.77 -19.02
N SER A 148 -7.60 -15.53 -18.33
CA SER A 148 -6.97 -16.55 -17.48
C SER A 148 -7.27 -16.42 -15.97
N TRP A 149 -8.42 -15.85 -15.60
CA TRP A 149 -8.95 -15.98 -14.24
C TRP A 149 -10.08 -17.02 -14.25
N GLN A 150 -9.70 -18.28 -14.49
CA GLN A 150 -10.45 -19.48 -14.11
C GLN A 150 -9.61 -20.30 -13.15
#